data_AF-A0AAU3K2H6-F1
#
_entry.id   AF-A0AAU3K2H6-F1
#
_cell.length_a   1.000
_cell.length_b   1.000
_cell.length_c   1.000
_cell.angle_alpha   90.00
_cell.angle_beta   90.00
_cell.angle_gamma   90.00
#
_symmetry.space_group_name_H-M   'P 1'
#
loop_
_entity.id
_entity.type
_entity.pdbx_description
1 polymer ?
#
loop_
_entity_poly.entity_id
_entity_poly.type
_entity_poly.pdbx_seq_one_letter_code
_entity_poly.pdbx_strand_id
1 'polypeptide(L)'
;MRSWTVTSSPPAVARKLPFAGFHAFLLGLATGKTRLLARNATSRSQLIRITAAGLALGVPGAVFSAAASQGPLDERWQSLGLDGGMLTAPALSAAYASALLLLLRSSWGERTERLLTPAGRLALTNYLTQSVVMTVVATAYGLSLYGRTGAATVVVLACLVYVVQLAVSAAWLRRFRQGPTEWLLRALIRARLPGGRARS
;
A
#
# COMPACT_ATOMS: atom_id res chain seq x y z
N MET A 1 -30.93 -35.73 -24.48
CA MET A 1 -30.05 -36.03 -23.33
C MET A 1 -28.60 -35.77 -23.76
N ARG A 2 -28.01 -34.64 -23.35
CA ARG A 2 -26.57 -34.34 -23.56
C ARG A 2 -25.90 -34.35 -22.20
N SER A 3 -25.01 -35.30 -21.97
CA SER A 3 -24.25 -35.46 -20.73
C SER A 3 -23.18 -34.37 -20.62
N TRP A 4 -23.29 -33.54 -19.59
CA TRP A 4 -22.26 -32.59 -19.18
C TRP A 4 -21.14 -33.36 -18.46
N THR A 5 -20.05 -33.66 -19.16
CA THR A 5 -18.80 -34.08 -18.51
C THR A 5 -18.10 -32.83 -17.98
N VAL A 6 -18.29 -32.54 -16.69
CA VAL A 6 -17.54 -31.52 -15.95
C VAL A 6 -16.14 -32.06 -15.71
N THR A 7 -15.21 -31.77 -16.62
CA THR A 7 -13.77 -31.91 -16.36
C THR A 7 -13.28 -30.62 -15.70
N SER A 8 -13.64 -30.39 -14.44
CA SER A 8 -13.09 -29.28 -13.67
C SER A 8 -11.77 -29.69 -13.03
N SER A 9 -10.68 -29.69 -13.81
CA SER A 9 -9.36 -29.50 -13.21
C SER A 9 -9.37 -28.13 -12.53
N PRO A 10 -9.20 -28.02 -11.20
CA PRO A 10 -9.13 -26.70 -10.57
C PRO A 10 -7.96 -25.95 -11.21
N PRO A 11 -8.13 -24.70 -11.66
CA PRO A 11 -7.04 -23.94 -12.25
C PRO A 11 -5.92 -23.89 -11.22
N ALA A 12 -4.72 -24.31 -11.61
CA ALA A 12 -3.52 -24.32 -10.76
C ALA A 12 -3.22 -22.95 -10.10
N VAL A 13 -3.85 -21.90 -10.64
CA VAL A 13 -3.93 -20.54 -10.09
C VAL A 13 -4.42 -20.54 -8.63
N ALA A 14 -5.44 -21.32 -8.27
CA ALA A 14 -6.04 -21.32 -6.93
C ALA A 14 -5.08 -21.80 -5.83
N ARG A 15 -3.99 -22.49 -6.18
CA ARG A 15 -3.00 -23.02 -5.22
C ARG A 15 -1.93 -22.00 -4.80
N LYS A 16 -1.83 -20.84 -5.47
CA LYS A 16 -0.74 -19.86 -5.25
C LYS A 16 -1.12 -18.59 -4.47
N LEU A 17 -2.41 -18.34 -4.18
CA LEU A 17 -2.86 -16.99 -3.82
C LEU A 17 -2.78 -16.52 -2.34
N PRO A 18 -2.85 -17.34 -1.27
CA PRO A 18 -2.89 -16.75 0.07
C PRO A 18 -1.51 -16.40 0.66
N PHE A 19 -0.40 -16.90 0.11
CA PHE A 19 0.94 -16.73 0.70
C PHE A 19 1.86 -15.73 -0.03
N ALA A 20 1.45 -15.23 -1.19
CA ALA A 20 2.31 -14.39 -2.03
C ALA A 20 2.66 -13.02 -1.42
N GLY A 21 1.91 -12.54 -0.42
CA GLY A 21 2.23 -11.29 0.29
C GLY A 21 2.68 -11.47 1.74
N PHE A 22 2.41 -12.64 2.32
CA PHE A 22 2.69 -12.89 3.74
C PHE A 22 4.19 -12.88 4.04
N HIS A 23 5.01 -13.40 3.12
CA HIS A 23 6.46 -13.34 3.25
C HIS A 23 6.98 -11.89 3.29
N ALA A 24 6.40 -10.99 2.50
CA ALA A 24 6.82 -9.59 2.45
C ALA A 24 6.43 -8.88 3.75
N PHE A 25 5.25 -9.20 4.29
CA PHE A 25 4.82 -8.75 5.62
C PHE A 25 5.75 -9.24 6.74
N LEU A 26 6.13 -10.53 6.73
CA LEU A 26 7.06 -11.09 7.70
C LEU A 26 8.47 -10.49 7.59
N LEU A 27 8.96 -10.26 6.37
CA LEU A 27 10.24 -9.57 6.13
C LEU A 27 10.18 -8.12 6.64
N GLY A 28 9.08 -7.41 6.43
CA GLY A 28 8.84 -6.10 7.03
C GLY A 28 8.85 -6.12 8.56
N LEU A 29 8.19 -7.11 9.17
CA LEU A 29 8.20 -7.32 10.61
C LEU A 29 9.60 -7.63 11.16
N ALA A 30 10.36 -8.49 10.48
CA ALA A 30 11.70 -8.88 10.86
C ALA A 30 12.69 -7.71 10.76
N THR A 31 12.63 -6.93 9.67
CA THR A 31 13.44 -5.71 9.49
C THR A 31 13.10 -4.63 10.52
N GLY A 32 11.83 -4.50 10.90
CA GLY A 32 11.40 -3.63 11.99
C GLY A 32 11.95 -4.07 13.36
N LYS A 33 11.87 -5.37 13.68
CA LYS A 33 12.34 -5.93 14.96
C LYS A 33 13.86 -5.88 15.12
N THR A 34 14.60 -6.03 14.03
CA THR A 34 16.07 -5.95 14.02
C THR A 34 16.61 -4.52 14.13
N ARG A 35 15.74 -3.50 14.22
CA ARG A 35 16.11 -2.07 14.25
C ARG A 35 16.99 -1.67 13.06
N LEU A 36 16.90 -2.40 11.94
CA LEU A 36 17.66 -2.14 10.72
C LEU A 36 17.35 -0.74 10.15
N LEU A 37 16.16 -0.21 10.44
CA LEU A 37 15.71 1.12 10.05
C LEU A 37 16.10 2.21 11.06
N ALA A 38 16.73 1.86 12.19
CA ALA A 38 17.19 2.82 13.18
C ALA A 38 18.16 3.82 12.56
N ARG A 39 18.15 5.06 13.07
CA ARG A 39 18.87 6.20 12.50
C ARG A 39 20.37 5.94 12.27
N ASN A 40 20.96 5.05 13.07
CA ASN A 40 22.40 4.74 13.06
C ASN A 40 22.73 3.40 12.36
N ALA A 41 21.74 2.58 11.97
CA ALA A 41 21.97 1.24 11.45
C ALA A 41 22.34 1.22 9.96
N THR A 42 22.00 2.27 9.20
CA THR A 42 22.29 2.36 7.76
C THR A 42 22.80 3.75 7.41
N SER A 43 23.96 3.82 6.77
CA SER A 43 24.56 5.08 6.33
C SER A 43 23.75 5.74 5.22
N ARG A 44 23.81 7.08 5.12
CA ARG A 44 23.19 7.84 4.05
C ARG A 44 23.64 7.37 2.66
N SER A 45 24.92 7.03 2.48
CA SER A 45 25.45 6.55 1.20
C SER A 45 24.92 5.15 0.83
N GLN A 46 24.65 4.30 1.82
CA GLN A 46 24.00 3.01 1.59
C GLN A 46 22.55 3.19 1.16
N LEU A 47 21.79 4.07 1.81
CA LEU A 47 20.40 4.35 1.41
C LEU A 47 20.31 4.93 0.00
N ILE A 48 21.24 5.81 -0.40
CA ILE A 48 21.28 6.34 -1.77
C ILE A 48 21.58 5.23 -2.78
N ARG A 49 22.55 4.34 -2.49
CA ARG A 49 22.85 3.19 -3.35
C ARG A 49 21.66 2.23 -3.48
N ILE A 50 20.99 1.90 -2.38
CA ILE A 50 19.79 1.05 -2.40
C ILE A 50 18.68 1.71 -3.21
N THR A 51 18.46 3.01 -3.02
CA THR A 51 17.46 3.78 -3.79
C THR A 51 17.80 3.77 -5.28
N ALA A 52 19.03 4.11 -5.65
CA ALA A 52 19.46 4.17 -7.04
C ALA A 52 19.41 2.79 -7.72
N ALA A 53 19.94 1.74 -7.07
CA ALA A 53 19.90 0.38 -7.60
C ALA A 53 18.46 -0.16 -7.70
N GLY A 54 17.64 0.09 -6.67
CA GLY A 54 16.25 -0.34 -6.67
C GLY A 54 15.39 0.41 -7.70
N LEU A 55 15.66 1.68 -7.98
CA LEU A 55 15.03 2.39 -9.11
C LEU A 55 15.55 1.90 -10.46
N ALA A 56 16.85 1.70 -10.60
CA ALA A 56 17.47 1.22 -11.84
C ALA A 56 16.99 -0.18 -12.24
N LEU A 57 16.66 -1.04 -11.27
CA LEU A 57 16.09 -2.36 -11.53
C LEU A 57 14.55 -2.36 -11.53
N GLY A 58 13.95 -1.65 -10.57
CA GLY A 58 12.52 -1.63 -10.33
C GLY A 58 11.72 -0.90 -11.40
N VAL A 59 12.18 0.27 -11.85
CA VAL A 59 11.45 1.08 -12.84
C VAL A 59 11.42 0.38 -14.20
N PRO A 60 12.55 -0.12 -14.75
CA PRO A 60 12.49 -0.87 -16.01
C PRO A 60 11.62 -2.12 -15.92
N GLY A 61 11.66 -2.85 -14.81
CA GLY A 61 10.78 -4.01 -14.59
C GLY A 61 9.30 -3.64 -14.58
N ALA A 62 8.93 -2.55 -13.90
CA ALA A 62 7.57 -2.03 -13.89
C ALA A 62 7.12 -1.53 -15.27
N VAL A 63 7.99 -0.82 -16.00
CA VAL A 63 7.71 -0.34 -17.36
C VAL A 63 7.55 -1.51 -18.33
N PHE A 64 8.42 -2.52 -18.25
CA PHE A 64 8.31 -3.73 -19.05
C PHE A 64 7.00 -4.49 -18.74
N SER A 65 6.66 -4.64 -17.46
CA SER A 65 5.41 -5.26 -17.03
C SER A 65 4.18 -4.51 -17.55
N ALA A 66 4.19 -3.17 -17.49
CA ALA A 66 3.12 -2.33 -18.03
C ALA A 66 3.03 -2.44 -19.57
N ALA A 67 4.17 -2.41 -20.26
CA ALA A 67 4.25 -2.53 -21.71
C ALA A 67 3.76 -3.89 -22.22
N ALA A 68 4.03 -4.96 -21.45
CA ALA A 68 3.64 -6.33 -21.77
C ALA A 68 2.19 -6.69 -21.41
N SER A 69 1.57 -5.96 -20.48
CA SER A 69 0.21 -6.24 -20.02
C SER A 69 -0.85 -5.32 -20.63
N GLN A 70 -0.49 -4.05 -20.87
CA GLN A 70 -1.41 -2.99 -21.30
C GLN A 70 -0.82 -2.11 -22.41
N GLY A 71 0.39 -2.40 -22.86
CA GLY A 71 1.12 -1.61 -23.83
C GLY A 71 1.23 -2.27 -25.20
N PRO A 72 2.19 -1.85 -26.04
CA PRO A 72 2.28 -2.22 -27.43
C PRO A 72 2.88 -3.61 -27.68
N LEU A 73 3.30 -4.33 -26.63
CA LEU A 73 3.96 -5.63 -26.77
C LEU A 73 2.92 -6.74 -27.00
N ASP A 74 3.27 -7.70 -27.84
CA ASP A 74 2.45 -8.87 -28.14
C ASP A 74 2.12 -9.71 -26.88
N GLU A 75 0.99 -10.43 -26.92
CA GLU A 75 0.51 -11.31 -25.84
C GLU A 75 1.54 -12.35 -25.36
N ARG A 76 2.46 -12.79 -26.25
CA ARG A 76 3.57 -13.70 -25.89
C ARG A 76 4.46 -13.17 -24.76
N TRP A 77 4.54 -11.84 -24.60
CA TRP A 77 5.33 -11.20 -23.56
C TRP A 77 4.56 -11.02 -22.25
N GLN A 78 3.25 -11.23 -22.23
CA GLN A 78 2.41 -10.93 -21.08
C GLN A 78 2.81 -11.72 -19.84
N SER A 79 3.06 -13.04 -19.97
CA SER A 79 3.50 -13.87 -18.84
C SER A 79 4.86 -13.43 -18.30
N LEU A 80 5.82 -13.17 -19.20
CA LEU A 80 7.16 -12.69 -18.84
C LEU A 80 7.12 -11.29 -18.23
N GLY A 81 6.22 -10.43 -18.69
CA GLY A 81 6.01 -9.09 -18.16
C GLY A 81 5.45 -9.10 -16.75
N LEU A 82 4.47 -9.97 -16.47
CA LEU A 82 3.90 -10.13 -15.14
C LEU A 82 4.95 -10.70 -14.16
N ASP A 83 5.68 -11.74 -14.58
CA ASP A 83 6.73 -12.35 -13.76
C ASP A 83 7.91 -11.39 -13.53
N GLY A 84 8.34 -10.66 -14.57
CA GLY A 84 9.38 -9.63 -14.46
C GLY A 84 8.98 -8.49 -13.52
N GLY A 85 7.71 -8.05 -13.58
CA GLY A 85 7.17 -7.08 -12.62
C GLY A 85 7.20 -7.59 -11.18
N MET A 86 6.80 -8.83 -10.95
CA MET A 86 6.82 -9.47 -9.62
C MET A 86 8.25 -9.60 -9.06
N LEU A 87 9.22 -9.97 -9.91
CA LEU A 87 10.62 -10.13 -9.51
C LEU A 87 11.30 -8.79 -9.16
N THR A 88 10.92 -7.71 -9.84
CA THR A 88 11.49 -6.38 -9.62
C THR A 88 10.73 -5.58 -8.55
N ALA A 89 9.52 -5.98 -8.18
CA ALA A 89 8.69 -5.30 -7.18
C ALA A 89 9.36 -5.16 -5.79
N PRO A 90 10.09 -6.16 -5.25
CA PRO A 90 10.83 -5.98 -4.00
C PRO A 90 11.94 -4.92 -4.11
N ALA A 91 12.64 -4.84 -5.25
CA ALA A 91 13.68 -3.85 -5.48
C ALA A 91 13.10 -2.44 -5.51
N LEU A 92 11.96 -2.26 -6.21
CA LEU A 92 11.24 -1.00 -6.24
C LEU A 92 10.69 -0.61 -4.85
N SER A 93 10.17 -1.58 -4.10
CA SER A 93 9.69 -1.37 -2.73
C SER A 93 10.82 -0.93 -1.78
N ALA A 94 11.99 -1.56 -1.88
CA ALA A 94 13.19 -1.18 -1.13
C ALA A 94 13.68 0.22 -1.50
N ALA A 95 13.56 0.61 -2.77
CA ALA A 95 13.86 1.97 -3.21
C ALA A 95 12.91 2.99 -2.60
N TYR A 96 11.59 2.75 -2.63
CA TYR A 96 10.61 3.64 -1.99
C TYR A 96 10.85 3.77 -0.48
N ALA A 97 11.09 2.66 0.22
CA ALA A 97 11.38 2.68 1.65
C ALA A 97 12.66 3.46 1.97
N SER A 98 13.74 3.21 1.23
CA SER A 98 15.04 3.90 1.43
C SER A 98 14.97 5.38 1.09
N ALA A 99 14.25 5.75 0.03
CA ALA A 99 14.00 7.13 -0.35
C ALA A 99 13.19 7.88 0.72
N LEU A 100 12.16 7.23 1.28
CA LEU A 100 11.40 7.80 2.39
C LEU A 100 12.28 8.02 3.62
N LEU A 101 13.15 7.07 3.97
CA LEU A 101 14.11 7.25 5.07
C LEU A 101 15.09 8.39 4.81
N LEU A 102 15.57 8.55 3.58
CA LEU A 102 16.42 9.68 3.19
C LEU A 102 15.69 11.01 3.36
N LEU A 103 14.41 11.06 2.95
CA LEU A 103 13.57 12.24 3.11
C LEU A 103 13.34 12.57 4.60
N LEU A 104 13.00 11.58 5.41
CA LEU A 104 12.79 11.73 6.85
C LEU A 104 14.08 12.10 7.61
N ARG A 105 15.26 11.74 7.09
CA ARG A 105 16.56 12.12 7.65
C ARG A 105 17.09 13.46 7.11
N SER A 106 16.41 14.09 6.15
CA SER A 106 16.77 15.39 5.60
C SER A 106 16.20 16.56 6.42
N SER A 107 16.54 17.80 6.06
CA SER A 107 15.95 19.01 6.66
C SER A 107 14.43 19.10 6.48
N TRP A 108 13.87 18.41 5.49
CA TRP A 108 12.42 18.33 5.27
C TRP A 108 11.74 17.28 6.13
N GLY A 109 12.50 16.42 6.81
CA GLY A 109 11.97 15.27 7.55
C GLY A 109 10.94 15.66 8.60
N GLU A 110 11.22 16.70 9.39
CA GLU A 110 10.30 17.19 10.42
C GLU A 110 8.99 17.72 9.83
N ARG A 111 9.05 18.41 8.68
CA ARG A 111 7.85 18.90 7.99
C ARG A 111 7.01 17.74 7.48
N THR A 112 7.64 16.77 6.82
CA THR A 112 6.98 15.57 6.31
C THR A 112 6.35 14.75 7.43
N GLU A 113 7.07 14.57 8.54
CA GLU A 113 6.56 13.87 9.72
C GLU A 113 5.33 14.58 10.31
N ARG A 114 5.39 15.90 10.47
CA ARG A 114 4.26 16.70 10.98
C ARG A 114 3.04 16.61 10.07
N LEU A 115 3.23 16.55 8.75
CA LEU A 115 2.14 16.41 7.78
C LEU A 115 1.51 15.01 7.78
N LEU A 116 2.33 13.96 7.93
CA LEU A 116 1.86 12.57 7.86
C LEU A 116 1.34 12.03 9.19
N THR A 117 1.82 12.56 10.32
CA THR A 117 1.43 12.10 11.67
C THR A 117 -0.08 12.09 11.89
N PRO A 118 -0.85 13.14 11.51
CA PRO A 118 -2.30 13.15 11.65
C PRO A 118 -2.98 12.00 10.89
N ALA A 119 -2.58 11.78 9.64
CA ALA A 119 -3.13 10.69 8.83
C ALA A 119 -2.74 9.32 9.36
N GLY A 120 -1.54 9.16 9.90
CA GLY A 120 -1.09 7.92 10.54
C GLY A 120 -1.86 7.58 11.82
N ARG A 121 -2.22 8.59 12.63
CA ARG A 121 -3.04 8.41 13.84
C ARG A 121 -4.49 8.02 13.55
N LEU A 122 -4.96 8.31 12.34
CA LEU A 122 -6.30 8.01 11.84
C LEU A 122 -6.26 6.97 10.72
N ALA A 123 -5.25 6.08 10.69
CA ALA A 123 -5.04 5.17 9.58
C ALA A 123 -6.26 4.28 9.27
N LEU A 124 -6.96 3.78 10.30
CA LEU A 124 -8.13 2.93 10.10
C LEU A 124 -9.35 3.75 9.65
N THR A 125 -9.56 4.92 10.25
CA THR A 125 -10.60 5.86 9.81
C THR A 125 -10.38 6.25 8.35
N ASN A 126 -9.16 6.64 7.99
CA ASN A 126 -8.79 7.04 6.65
C ASN A 126 -8.93 5.90 5.65
N TYR A 127 -8.53 4.68 6.00
CA TYR A 127 -8.71 3.51 5.14
C TYR A 127 -10.19 3.23 4.84
N LEU A 128 -11.05 3.28 5.86
CA LEU A 128 -12.49 3.04 5.70
C LEU A 128 -13.15 4.17 4.91
N THR A 129 -12.85 5.43 5.23
CA THR A 129 -13.35 6.58 4.48
C THR A 129 -12.88 6.54 3.03
N GLN A 130 -11.61 6.21 2.77
CA GLN A 130 -11.09 6.09 1.40
C GLN A 130 -11.81 4.97 0.65
N SER A 131 -12.03 3.82 1.29
CA SER A 131 -12.77 2.71 0.70
C SER A 131 -14.18 3.13 0.30
N VAL A 132 -14.92 3.77 1.22
CA VAL A 132 -16.27 4.28 0.94
C VAL A 132 -16.26 5.29 -0.20
N VAL A 133 -15.36 6.27 -0.18
CA VAL A 133 -15.24 7.28 -1.25
C VAL A 133 -14.92 6.62 -2.59
N MET A 134 -13.97 5.69 -2.64
CA MET A 134 -13.63 4.98 -3.88
C MET A 134 -14.77 4.10 -4.37
N THR A 135 -15.51 3.42 -3.49
CA THR A 135 -16.69 2.66 -3.87
C THR A 135 -17.73 3.57 -4.51
N VAL A 136 -18.05 4.71 -3.89
CA VAL A 136 -19.02 5.67 -4.44
C VAL A 136 -18.54 6.23 -5.79
N VAL A 137 -17.27 6.60 -5.91
CA VAL A 137 -16.76 7.20 -7.15
C VAL A 137 -16.62 6.18 -8.29
N ALA A 138 -16.19 4.95 -7.99
CA ALA A 138 -15.93 3.94 -9.02
C ALA A 138 -17.19 3.18 -9.45
N THR A 139 -18.11 2.87 -8.53
CA THR A 139 -19.28 2.03 -8.85
C THR A 139 -20.40 2.82 -9.53
N ALA A 140 -21.33 2.09 -10.17
CA ALA A 140 -22.48 2.64 -10.89
C ALA A 140 -23.44 3.46 -10.00
N TYR A 141 -23.35 3.32 -8.68
CA TYR A 141 -24.13 4.11 -7.73
C TYR A 141 -23.66 5.58 -7.59
N GLY A 142 -22.49 5.94 -8.13
CA GLY A 142 -21.99 7.32 -8.16
C GLY A 142 -21.56 7.78 -9.55
N LEU A 143 -20.26 8.02 -9.77
CA LEU A 143 -19.75 8.58 -11.04
C LEU A 143 -19.49 7.51 -12.13
N SER A 144 -19.62 6.22 -11.81
CA SER A 144 -19.40 5.10 -12.73
C SER A 144 -18.06 5.16 -13.47
N LEU A 145 -17.00 5.63 -12.81
CA LEU A 145 -15.68 5.81 -13.46
C LEU A 145 -14.92 4.49 -13.68
N TYR A 146 -15.37 3.39 -13.07
CA TYR A 146 -14.73 2.10 -13.22
C TYR A 146 -14.71 1.65 -14.70
N GLY A 147 -13.51 1.42 -15.22
CA GLY A 147 -13.28 1.02 -16.62
C GLY A 147 -13.51 2.11 -17.67
N ARG A 148 -13.92 3.33 -17.27
CA ARG A 148 -14.23 4.44 -18.19
C ARG A 148 -13.19 5.56 -18.20
N THR A 149 -12.32 5.61 -17.19
CA THR A 149 -11.26 6.62 -17.07
C THR A 149 -9.88 5.99 -17.17
N GLY A 150 -8.97 6.65 -17.88
CA GLY A 150 -7.57 6.22 -17.98
C GLY A 150 -6.84 6.26 -16.62
N ALA A 151 -5.75 5.50 -16.51
CA ALA A 151 -4.95 5.37 -15.29
C ALA A 151 -4.47 6.72 -14.73
N ALA A 152 -4.12 7.68 -15.59
CA ALA A 152 -3.68 9.02 -15.17
C ALA A 152 -4.77 9.77 -14.37
N THR A 153 -6.02 9.73 -14.83
CA THR A 153 -7.15 10.36 -14.14
C THR A 153 -7.39 9.73 -12.77
N VAL A 154 -7.28 8.40 -12.68
CA VAL A 154 -7.42 7.66 -11.41
C VAL A 154 -6.33 8.05 -10.42
N VAL A 155 -5.08 8.20 -10.88
CA VAL A 155 -3.96 8.66 -10.05
C VAL A 155 -4.20 10.07 -9.53
N VAL A 156 -4.62 11.00 -10.39
CA VAL A 156 -4.94 12.38 -9.98
C VAL A 156 -6.05 12.40 -8.94
N LEU A 157 -7.14 11.65 -9.18
CA LEU A 157 -8.24 11.54 -8.23
C LEU A 157 -7.78 10.96 -6.88
N ALA A 158 -6.96 9.90 -6.89
CA ALA A 158 -6.42 9.29 -5.69
C ALA A 158 -5.55 10.29 -4.90
N CYS A 159 -4.70 11.05 -5.58
CA CYS A 159 -3.90 12.12 -4.96
C CYS A 159 -4.78 13.20 -4.35
N LEU A 160 -5.83 13.66 -5.05
CA LEU A 160 -6.76 14.66 -4.54
C LEU A 160 -7.49 14.18 -3.28
N VAL A 161 -8.04 12.96 -3.32
CA VAL A 161 -8.71 12.35 -2.16
C VAL A 161 -7.73 12.25 -1.00
N TYR A 162 -6.50 11.78 -1.23
CA TYR A 162 -5.50 11.64 -0.18
C TYR A 162 -5.10 13.00 0.44
N VAL A 163 -4.93 14.05 -0.36
CA VAL A 163 -4.65 15.41 0.15
C VAL A 163 -5.79 15.94 0.99
N VAL A 164 -7.04 15.75 0.55
CA VAL A 164 -8.22 16.11 1.34
C VAL A 164 -8.24 15.32 2.66
N GLN A 165 -7.94 14.03 2.63
CA GLN A 165 -7.86 13.20 3.84
C GLN A 165 -6.77 13.66 4.80
N LEU A 166 -5.61 14.11 4.31
CA LEU A 166 -4.56 14.70 5.15
C LEU A 166 -5.06 15.96 5.87
N ALA A 167 -5.73 16.85 5.13
CA ALA A 167 -6.28 18.09 5.69
C ALA A 167 -7.39 17.81 6.71
N VAL A 168 -8.34 16.94 6.38
CA VAL A 168 -9.42 16.51 7.28
C VAL A 168 -8.85 15.82 8.52
N SER A 169 -7.84 14.96 8.37
CA SER A 169 -7.18 14.29 9.50
C SER A 169 -6.54 15.28 10.46
N ALA A 170 -5.84 16.28 9.91
CA ALA A 170 -5.22 17.34 10.71
C ALA A 170 -6.27 18.21 11.41
N ALA A 171 -7.34 18.60 10.72
CA ALA A 171 -8.44 19.37 11.29
C ALA A 171 -9.19 18.59 12.39
N TRP A 172 -9.43 17.29 12.16
CA TRP A 172 -10.08 16.41 13.12
C TRP A 172 -9.25 16.28 14.40
N LEU A 173 -7.95 16.04 14.29
CA LEU A 173 -7.07 15.86 15.45
C LEU A 173 -6.82 17.15 16.24
N ARG A 174 -7.13 18.32 15.68
CA ARG A 174 -7.18 19.58 16.44
C ARG A 174 -8.36 19.62 17.41
N ARG A 175 -9.47 18.94 17.11
CA ARG A 175 -10.69 18.94 17.91
C ARG A 175 -10.91 17.66 18.72
N PHE A 176 -10.50 16.52 18.18
CA PHE A 176 -10.70 15.19 18.77
C PHE A 176 -9.36 14.48 18.92
N ARG A 177 -9.14 13.81 20.06
CA ARG A 177 -7.85 13.14 20.33
C ARG A 177 -7.63 11.86 19.50
N GLN A 178 -8.68 11.37 18.83
CA GLN A 178 -8.75 10.04 18.27
C GLN A 178 -9.81 9.95 17.16
N GLY A 179 -9.62 9.04 16.20
CA GLY A 179 -10.60 8.72 15.17
C GLY A 179 -11.74 7.83 15.66
N PRO A 180 -12.92 7.95 15.03
CA PRO A 180 -14.11 7.21 15.43
C PRO A 180 -13.93 5.69 15.33
N THR A 181 -13.33 5.19 14.25
CA THR A 181 -13.16 3.74 14.06
C THR A 181 -12.03 3.19 14.89
N GLU A 182 -10.95 3.96 15.13
CA GLU A 182 -9.94 3.61 16.11
C GLU A 182 -10.54 3.47 17.52
N TRP A 183 -11.58 4.26 17.84
CA TRP A 183 -12.28 4.21 19.13
C TRP A 183 -13.09 2.95 19.27
N LEU A 184 -13.85 2.63 18.23
CA LEU A 184 -14.58 1.38 18.17
C LEU A 184 -13.64 0.18 18.26
N LEU A 185 -12.53 0.18 17.52
CA LEU A 185 -11.53 -0.89 17.56
C LEU A 185 -10.96 -1.06 18.97
N ARG A 186 -10.53 0.02 19.63
CA ARG A 186 -10.01 -0.05 20.99
C ARG A 186 -11.06 -0.51 22.00
N ALA A 187 -12.32 -0.12 21.83
CA ALA A 187 -13.42 -0.60 22.66
C ALA A 187 -13.64 -2.11 22.49
N LEU A 188 -13.65 -2.61 21.25
CA LEU A 188 -13.80 -4.03 20.94
C LEU A 188 -12.65 -4.88 21.48
N ILE A 189 -11.39 -4.42 21.32
CA ILE A 189 -10.23 -5.12 21.86
C ILE A 189 -10.31 -5.21 23.39
N ARG A 190 -10.67 -4.11 24.07
CA ARG A 190 -10.84 -4.12 25.53
C ARG A 190 -12.00 -4.99 25.99
N ALA A 191 -13.10 -5.04 25.24
CA ALA A 191 -14.25 -5.89 25.57
C ALA A 191 -13.94 -7.39 25.41
N ARG A 192 -13.01 -7.75 24.50
CA ARG A 192 -12.59 -9.14 24.27
C ARG A 192 -11.48 -9.61 25.21
N LEU A 193 -10.79 -8.70 25.91
CA LEU A 193 -9.85 -9.05 26.98
C LEU A 193 -10.64 -9.20 28.29
N PRO A 194 -10.78 -10.41 28.86
CA PRO A 194 -11.38 -10.55 30.17
C PRO A 194 -10.50 -9.84 31.21
N GLY A 195 -11.02 -8.80 31.87
CA GLY A 195 -10.61 -8.47 33.24
C GLY A 195 -9.37 -7.61 33.50
N GLY A 196 -8.90 -6.76 32.59
CA GLY A 196 -7.80 -5.81 32.88
C GLY A 196 -8.22 -4.47 33.49
N ARG A 197 -9.13 -4.44 34.48
CA ARG A 197 -9.43 -3.22 35.26
C ARG A 197 -8.51 -3.14 36.48
N ALA A 198 -7.45 -2.33 36.40
CA ALA A 198 -6.83 -1.68 37.55
C ALA A 198 -6.75 -0.19 37.19
N ARG A 199 -7.85 0.56 37.41
CA ARG A 199 -8.09 1.48 38.55
C ARG A 199 -6.94 2.49 38.76
N SER A 200 -7.38 3.75 38.58
CA SER A 200 -6.87 5.03 39.09
C SER A 200 -6.02 4.99 40.34
#